data_AF-A0A3M1T5I6-F1
#
_entry.id   AF-A0A3M1T5I6-F1
#
_cell.length_a   1.000
_cell.length_b   1.000
_cell.length_c   1.000
_cell.angle_alpha   90.00
_cell.angle_beta   90.00
_cell.angle_gamma   90.00
#
_symmetry.space_group_name_H-M   'P 1'
#
loop_
_entity.id
_entity.type
_entity.pdbx_description
1 polymer ?
#
loop_
_entity_poly.entity_id
_entity_poly.type
_entity_poly.pdbx_seq_one_letter_code
_entity_poly.pdbx_strand_id
1 'polypeptide(L)'
;MRNQGRAAARLPQALAGSPAHGRGRRVGRFRLDLRRRPAPPQDRGAAGALRGAHGRRDEGEPTPAECRHDAAHVIARLAGPEDEPPAVNGTARARRLQDEHWRRANRAHFRWKTEAEGFAESEPAPLDDVLRAGRCLEVGCGEGANLRHIPGGERHGVDRSRAKVAFAVRNVAGLRAVVPDAEFLPYAAESFDVVLLRDLLHHVGSRERALSEAWRVLRPGGKLVVLEANVRHPLFFAQALCVPAERGLFRSTPRRLRSELRGLPGATVRVETRQPVALRRLLLHPDWGSPSLGRRPLVRCALSRLERLCARTIPRAA
;
A
#
# COMPACT_ATOMS: atom_id res chain seq x y z
N MET A 1 42.41 55.14 -27.27
CA MET A 1 43.70 54.41 -27.25
C MET A 1 43.46 53.09 -26.53
N ARG A 2 43.43 51.94 -27.24
CA ARG A 2 44.47 50.87 -27.28
C ARG A 2 44.99 50.50 -25.86
N ASN A 3 45.06 49.26 -25.38
CA ASN A 3 45.34 47.95 -26.00
C ASN A 3 44.95 46.85 -24.97
N GLN A 4 44.24 45.78 -25.34
CA GLN A 4 44.74 44.43 -25.72
C GLN A 4 45.38 43.59 -24.60
N GLY A 5 44.90 42.34 -24.47
CA GLY A 5 45.55 41.26 -23.71
C GLY A 5 44.75 39.96 -23.65
N ARG A 6 44.71 39.21 -24.77
CA ARG A 6 44.15 37.84 -24.88
C ARG A 6 44.98 36.83 -24.07
N ALA A 7 44.32 35.84 -23.48
CA ALA A 7 44.85 34.48 -23.42
C ALA A 7 43.69 33.46 -23.32
N ALA A 8 43.39 32.84 -24.46
CA ALA A 8 42.60 31.63 -24.54
C ALA A 8 43.46 30.45 -24.07
N ALA A 9 42.98 29.67 -23.11
CA ALA A 9 43.59 28.40 -22.72
C ALA A 9 42.65 27.24 -23.11
N ARG A 10 43.24 26.30 -23.84
CA ARG A 10 42.63 25.23 -24.62
C ARG A 10 41.97 24.16 -23.74
N LEU A 11 40.85 23.63 -24.21
CA LEU A 11 40.34 22.30 -23.87
C LEU A 11 41.37 21.22 -24.23
N PRO A 12 41.54 20.18 -23.39
CA PRO A 12 41.94 18.86 -23.86
C PRO A 12 40.71 17.96 -23.99
N GLN A 13 40.52 17.41 -25.20
CA GLN A 13 39.64 16.26 -25.41
C GLN A 13 40.38 14.95 -25.06
N ALA A 14 39.61 14.06 -24.45
CA ALA A 14 39.67 12.60 -24.48
C ALA A 14 40.87 11.89 -23.82
N LEU A 15 40.60 11.24 -22.68
CA LEU A 15 40.95 9.84 -22.50
C LEU A 15 39.72 9.07 -22.03
N ALA A 16 39.37 8.06 -22.82
CA ALA A 16 38.32 7.10 -22.56
C ALA A 16 38.68 6.23 -21.34
N GLY A 17 37.69 6.00 -20.48
CA GLY A 17 37.74 5.06 -19.36
C GLY A 17 36.34 4.55 -19.02
N SER A 18 36.19 3.23 -19.08
CA SER A 18 35.02 2.35 -18.89
C SER A 18 33.98 2.70 -17.79
N PRO A 19 32.76 2.10 -17.84
CA PRO A 19 31.57 2.64 -17.21
C PRO A 19 31.54 2.38 -15.70
N ALA A 20 31.67 3.44 -14.91
CA ALA A 20 31.36 3.40 -13.49
C ALA A 20 29.85 3.16 -13.32
N HIS A 21 29.49 2.00 -12.77
CA HIS A 21 28.14 1.63 -12.35
C HIS A 21 27.61 2.61 -11.28
N GLY A 22 26.94 3.68 -11.73
CA GLY A 22 26.25 4.64 -10.88
C GLY A 22 25.01 4.02 -10.22
N ARG A 23 25.15 3.53 -8.98
CA ARG A 23 24.03 3.16 -8.11
C ARG A 23 23.24 4.43 -7.69
N GLY A 24 22.28 4.85 -8.50
CA GLY A 24 21.34 5.92 -8.14
C GLY A 24 20.48 5.54 -6.93
N ARG A 25 20.66 6.24 -5.80
CA ARG A 25 19.80 6.15 -4.60
C ARG A 25 18.52 6.94 -4.87
N ARG A 26 17.36 6.34 -4.58
CA ARG A 26 16.02 6.87 -4.87
C ARG A 26 15.23 7.14 -3.59
N VAL A 27 14.60 8.30 -3.50
CA VAL A 27 14.01 8.90 -2.29
C VAL A 27 12.54 9.26 -2.60
N GLY A 28 11.57 8.79 -1.79
CA GLY A 28 10.13 9.08 -2.00
C GLY A 28 9.21 7.88 -1.83
N ARG A 29 7.90 8.09 -1.55
CA ARG A 29 6.88 7.02 -1.61
C ARG A 29 6.83 6.45 -3.03
N PHE A 30 6.38 5.20 -3.14
CA PHE A 30 6.26 4.56 -4.44
C PHE A 30 4.90 3.89 -4.53
N ARG A 31 4.29 4.10 -5.69
CA ARG A 31 3.02 3.53 -6.10
C ARG A 31 3.31 2.41 -7.08
N LEU A 32 2.75 1.24 -6.84
CA LEU A 32 2.68 0.19 -7.84
C LEU A 32 1.22 -0.08 -8.18
N ASP A 33 0.94 -0.04 -9.47
CA ASP A 33 -0.34 -0.44 -10.02
C ASP A 33 -0.17 -1.78 -10.70
N LEU A 34 -1.05 -2.72 -10.38
CA LEU A 34 -1.07 -4.03 -11.01
C LEU A 34 -2.41 -4.30 -11.65
N ARG A 35 -2.39 -4.91 -12.84
CA ARG A 35 -3.61 -5.47 -13.44
C ARG A 35 -3.51 -6.99 -13.49
N ARG A 36 -4.56 -7.67 -13.03
CA ARG A 36 -4.72 -9.11 -13.20
C ARG A 36 -5.12 -9.40 -14.64
N ARG A 37 -4.39 -10.26 -15.34
CA ARG A 37 -4.78 -10.66 -16.70
C ARG A 37 -6.13 -11.38 -16.68
N PRO A 38 -7.00 -11.18 -17.68
CA PRO A 38 -8.11 -12.08 -17.93
C PRO A 38 -7.57 -13.50 -18.13
N ALA A 39 -8.30 -14.51 -17.65
CA ALA A 39 -8.03 -15.87 -18.07
C ALA A 39 -8.17 -15.95 -19.61
N PRO A 40 -7.34 -16.74 -20.32
CA PRO A 40 -7.59 -17.02 -21.72
C PRO A 40 -9.02 -17.58 -21.87
N PRO A 41 -9.74 -17.27 -22.97
CA PRO A 41 -11.04 -17.86 -23.20
C PRO A 41 -10.91 -19.38 -23.13
N GLN A 42 -11.63 -20.01 -22.21
CA GLN A 42 -11.73 -21.46 -22.20
C GLN A 42 -12.51 -21.84 -23.44
N ASP A 43 -11.84 -22.52 -24.36
CA ASP A 43 -12.44 -23.09 -25.55
C ASP A 43 -13.54 -24.04 -25.09
N ARG A 44 -14.81 -23.64 -25.26
CA ARG A 44 -15.95 -24.54 -25.02
C ARG A 44 -16.06 -25.47 -26.21
N GLY A 45 -15.06 -26.35 -26.33
CA GLY A 45 -15.05 -27.47 -27.26
C GLY A 45 -16.05 -28.52 -26.80
N ALA A 46 -16.96 -28.87 -27.70
CA ALA A 46 -18.02 -29.84 -27.53
C ALA A 46 -17.51 -31.21 -27.04
N ALA A 47 -18.21 -31.80 -26.07
CA ALA A 47 -18.21 -33.24 -25.84
C ALA A 47 -19.66 -33.71 -25.71
N GLY A 48 -20.06 -34.48 -26.72
CA GLY A 48 -21.41 -34.95 -26.96
C GLY A 48 -21.92 -36.00 -25.97
N ALA A 49 -23.22 -36.19 -26.07
CA ALA A 49 -24.03 -37.15 -25.34
C ALA A 49 -23.62 -38.61 -25.61
N LEU A 50 -23.57 -39.42 -24.56
CA LEU A 50 -23.93 -40.83 -24.62
C LEU A 50 -24.78 -41.19 -23.39
N ARG A 51 -25.95 -41.78 -23.66
CA ARG A 51 -26.90 -42.35 -22.71
C ARG A 51 -26.69 -43.87 -22.57
N GLY A 52 -27.03 -44.38 -21.37
CA GLY A 52 -27.43 -45.76 -21.09
C GLY A 52 -26.34 -46.62 -20.43
N ALA A 53 -26.57 -47.46 -19.43
CA ALA A 53 -27.77 -47.82 -18.68
C ALA A 53 -27.38 -48.62 -17.39
N HIS A 54 -28.23 -48.52 -16.37
CA HIS A 54 -28.54 -49.45 -15.27
C HIS A 54 -27.46 -50.17 -14.43
N GLY A 55 -27.54 -49.91 -13.11
CA GLY A 55 -27.18 -50.84 -12.03
C GLY A 55 -27.48 -50.23 -10.64
N ARG A 56 -28.56 -50.65 -9.98
CA ARG A 56 -28.92 -50.29 -8.59
C ARG A 56 -28.20 -51.19 -7.58
N ARG A 57 -27.73 -50.60 -6.47
CA ARG A 57 -27.85 -50.98 -5.03
C ARG A 57 -26.80 -50.17 -4.24
N ASP A 58 -27.26 -49.17 -3.50
CA ASP A 58 -27.43 -49.14 -2.03
C ASP A 58 -26.15 -48.75 -1.28
N GLU A 59 -26.16 -47.53 -0.71
CA GLU A 59 -25.79 -47.17 0.68
C GLU A 59 -25.24 -45.72 0.79
N GLY A 60 -25.98 -44.86 1.52
CA GLY A 60 -25.46 -43.71 2.29
C GLY A 60 -25.18 -42.37 1.56
N GLU A 61 -26.16 -41.46 1.53
CA GLU A 61 -25.94 -40.03 1.22
C GLU A 61 -25.21 -39.30 2.36
N PRO A 62 -24.23 -38.41 2.08
CA PRO A 62 -23.80 -37.38 3.03
C PRO A 62 -24.50 -36.05 2.75
N THR A 63 -25.13 -35.47 3.77
CA THR A 63 -25.71 -34.11 3.74
C THR A 63 -24.69 -33.02 4.08
N PRO A 64 -24.81 -31.80 3.51
CA PRO A 64 -23.88 -30.69 3.75
C PRO A 64 -24.34 -29.74 4.88
N ALA A 65 -23.78 -29.90 6.08
CA ALA A 65 -23.73 -28.95 7.21
C ALA A 65 -22.92 -29.67 8.32
N GLU A 66 -21.93 -29.14 9.03
CA GLU A 66 -21.80 -27.83 9.67
C GLU A 66 -20.30 -27.51 9.87
N CYS A 67 -19.92 -26.26 9.62
CA CYS A 67 -18.68 -25.67 10.10
C CYS A 67 -18.65 -25.67 11.65
N ARG A 68 -17.69 -26.33 12.30
CA ARG A 68 -17.22 -25.93 13.63
C ARG A 68 -15.70 -25.97 13.72
N HIS A 69 -15.18 -24.87 14.27
CA HIS A 69 -13.78 -24.57 14.56
C HIS A 69 -13.18 -25.58 15.52
N ASP A 70 -11.89 -25.89 15.34
CA ASP A 70 -11.02 -26.15 16.50
C ASP A 70 -9.71 -25.35 16.39
N ALA A 71 -9.77 -24.12 16.91
CA ALA A 71 -8.64 -23.19 16.99
C ALA A 71 -7.79 -23.42 18.26
N ALA A 72 -8.13 -24.39 19.10
CA ALA A 72 -7.45 -24.59 20.38
C ALA A 72 -6.09 -25.29 20.24
N HIS A 73 -5.89 -26.09 19.18
CA HIS A 73 -4.68 -26.91 19.05
C HIS A 73 -3.43 -26.16 18.57
N VAL A 74 -3.57 -24.95 18.00
CA VAL A 74 -2.45 -24.19 17.42
C VAL A 74 -1.81 -23.22 18.44
N ILE A 75 -2.53 -22.85 19.50
CA ILE A 75 -2.08 -21.83 20.46
C ILE A 75 -1.02 -22.36 21.45
N ALA A 76 -0.97 -23.68 21.69
CA ALA A 76 -0.15 -24.26 22.76
C ALA A 76 1.37 -24.38 22.47
N ARG A 77 1.88 -23.93 21.32
CA ARG A 77 3.29 -24.15 20.93
C ARG A 77 4.18 -22.90 20.87
N LEU A 78 3.73 -21.75 21.38
CA LEU A 78 4.38 -20.45 21.19
C LEU A 78 5.01 -19.79 22.45
N ALA A 79 5.45 -20.54 23.45
CA ALA A 79 6.23 -19.99 24.58
C ALA A 79 7.39 -20.93 24.93
N GLY A 80 8.68 -20.55 25.07
CA GLY A 80 9.47 -19.31 24.89
C GLY A 80 10.93 -19.72 24.51
N PRO A 81 12.05 -19.14 25.01
CA PRO A 81 12.28 -17.84 25.67
C PRO A 81 13.36 -16.95 24.98
N GLU A 82 13.59 -15.81 25.63
CA GLU A 82 14.41 -14.60 25.42
C GLU A 82 15.78 -14.70 24.70
N ASP A 83 15.88 -14.08 23.52
CA ASP A 83 17.03 -13.30 23.00
C ASP A 83 16.69 -12.74 21.60
N GLU A 84 15.53 -12.06 21.50
CA GLU A 84 14.98 -11.71 20.19
C GLU A 84 15.60 -10.41 19.64
N PRO A 85 16.22 -10.42 18.44
CA PRO A 85 16.75 -9.23 17.79
C PRO A 85 15.65 -8.17 17.60
N PRO A 86 16.00 -6.88 17.40
CA PRO A 86 15.03 -5.78 17.38
C PRO A 86 13.84 -6.10 16.46
N ALA A 87 12.66 -6.09 17.06
CA ALA A 87 11.41 -6.66 16.56
C ALA A 87 11.22 -6.50 15.03
N VAL A 88 11.40 -7.59 14.31
CA VAL A 88 11.00 -7.73 12.90
C VAL A 88 9.50 -7.98 12.88
N ASN A 89 8.67 -7.26 12.10
CA ASN A 89 7.23 -7.55 12.16
C ASN A 89 6.94 -9.01 11.79
N GLY A 90 5.96 -9.57 12.50
CA GLY A 90 5.69 -11.01 12.53
C GLY A 90 5.92 -11.59 13.92
N THR A 91 6.76 -10.97 14.76
CA THR A 91 6.90 -11.38 16.16
C THR A 91 5.73 -10.87 17.01
N ALA A 92 5.42 -11.60 18.09
CA ALA A 92 4.40 -11.20 19.04
C ALA A 92 4.69 -9.81 19.65
N ARG A 93 5.98 -9.49 19.86
CA ARG A 93 6.42 -8.17 20.35
C ARG A 93 6.12 -7.04 19.36
N ALA A 94 6.48 -7.21 18.08
CA ALA A 94 6.20 -6.20 17.06
C ALA A 94 4.69 -5.95 16.92
N ARG A 95 3.89 -7.02 16.97
CA ARG A 95 2.44 -6.95 16.89
C ARG A 95 1.86 -6.17 18.07
N ARG A 96 2.28 -6.48 19.31
CA ARG A 96 1.85 -5.75 20.51
C ARG A 96 2.15 -4.25 20.42
N LEU A 97 3.36 -3.87 20.00
CA LEU A 97 3.75 -2.47 19.86
C LEU A 97 2.87 -1.73 18.85
N GLN A 98 2.54 -2.37 17.72
CA GLN A 98 1.65 -1.78 16.72
C GLN A 98 0.21 -1.68 17.21
N ASP A 99 -0.30 -2.73 17.85
CA ASP A 99 -1.66 -2.76 18.37
C ASP A 99 -1.85 -1.69 19.46
N GLU A 100 -0.85 -1.46 20.29
CA GLU A 100 -0.84 -0.38 21.29
C GLU A 100 -0.78 1.00 20.63
N HIS A 101 0.17 1.21 19.71
CA HIS A 101 0.38 2.49 19.03
C HIS A 101 -0.84 2.92 18.20
N TRP A 102 -1.47 1.98 17.50
CA TRP A 102 -2.61 2.23 16.60
C TRP A 102 -3.97 1.87 17.21
N ARG A 103 -4.02 1.60 18.53
CA ARG A 103 -5.23 1.14 19.22
C ARG A 103 -6.43 2.06 19.06
N ARG A 104 -6.17 3.38 19.03
CA ARG A 104 -7.20 4.42 19.09
C ARG A 104 -7.45 5.01 17.72
N ALA A 105 -8.72 5.36 17.46
CA ALA A 105 -9.07 6.22 16.35
C ALA A 105 -8.58 7.65 16.65
N ASN A 106 -7.97 8.30 15.65
CA ASN A 106 -7.50 9.67 15.77
C ASN A 106 -8.34 10.60 14.88
N ARG A 107 -9.33 11.24 15.50
CA ARG A 107 -10.24 12.18 14.81
C ARG A 107 -9.49 13.38 14.21
N ALA A 108 -8.47 13.90 14.90
CA ALA A 108 -7.70 15.04 14.41
C ALA A 108 -6.90 14.67 13.16
N HIS A 109 -6.24 13.51 13.17
CA HIS A 109 -5.54 12.96 12.01
C HIS A 109 -6.49 12.67 10.84
N PHE A 110 -7.67 12.09 11.12
CA PHE A 110 -8.69 11.87 10.11
C PHE A 110 -9.14 13.18 9.45
N ARG A 111 -9.48 14.21 10.22
CA ARG A 111 -9.85 15.53 9.68
C ARG A 111 -8.70 16.17 8.92
N TRP A 112 -7.47 16.03 9.40
CA TRP A 112 -6.31 16.54 8.69
C TRP A 112 -6.19 15.92 7.28
N LYS A 113 -6.32 14.60 7.16
CA LYS A 113 -6.27 13.91 5.85
C LYS A 113 -7.48 14.17 4.95
N THR A 114 -8.60 14.64 5.50
CA THR A 114 -9.88 14.70 4.75
C THR A 114 -10.43 16.10 4.55
N GLU A 115 -10.03 17.07 5.37
CA GLU A 115 -10.63 18.40 5.45
C GLU A 115 -9.58 19.53 5.52
N ALA A 116 -8.31 19.25 5.85
CA ALA A 116 -7.31 20.32 5.95
C ALA A 116 -6.95 20.90 4.58
N GLU A 117 -7.34 22.15 4.35
CA GLU A 117 -7.03 22.90 3.13
C GLU A 117 -5.54 22.89 2.82
N GLY A 118 -5.18 22.60 1.58
CA GLY A 118 -3.80 22.51 1.14
C GLY A 118 -3.07 21.24 1.57
N PHE A 119 -3.71 20.32 2.29
CA PHE A 119 -3.17 18.98 2.53
C PHE A 119 -4.11 17.89 2.00
N ALA A 120 -5.38 17.95 2.36
CA ALA A 120 -6.38 16.92 2.05
C ALA A 120 -6.50 16.63 0.55
N GLU A 121 -6.36 17.65 -0.30
CA GLU A 121 -6.45 17.52 -1.77
C GLU A 121 -5.25 16.77 -2.36
N SER A 122 -4.13 16.73 -1.65
CA SER A 122 -2.91 16.02 -2.07
C SER A 122 -2.91 14.54 -1.71
N GLU A 123 -3.73 14.13 -0.75
CA GLU A 123 -3.82 12.75 -0.29
C GLU A 123 -4.46 11.77 -1.29
N PRO A 124 -5.53 12.13 -2.03
CA PRO A 124 -6.10 11.24 -3.04
C PRO A 124 -5.38 11.31 -4.39
N ALA A 125 -4.58 12.35 -4.68
CA ALA A 125 -3.89 12.51 -5.97
C ALA A 125 -3.08 11.28 -6.44
N PRO A 126 -2.43 10.50 -5.55
CA PRO A 126 -1.82 9.24 -5.94
C PRO A 126 -2.80 8.13 -6.35
N LEU A 127 -4.11 8.31 -6.25
CA LEU A 127 -5.15 7.32 -6.53
C LEU A 127 -6.03 7.68 -7.73
N ASP A 128 -5.90 8.88 -8.30
CA ASP A 128 -6.79 9.44 -9.34
C ASP A 128 -7.04 8.49 -10.53
N ASP A 129 -6.03 7.72 -10.97
CA ASP A 129 -6.16 6.82 -12.13
C ASP A 129 -6.82 5.46 -11.81
N VAL A 130 -7.08 5.19 -10.54
CA VAL A 130 -7.51 3.87 -10.05
C VAL A 130 -8.96 3.91 -9.59
N LEU A 131 -9.41 5.03 -9.04
CA LEU A 131 -10.73 5.22 -8.47
C LEU A 131 -11.77 5.46 -9.57
N ARG A 132 -12.16 4.39 -10.27
CA ARG A 132 -13.37 4.37 -11.10
C ARG A 132 -14.50 3.71 -10.31
N ALA A 133 -15.75 4.05 -10.65
CA ALA A 133 -16.94 3.42 -10.10
C ALA A 133 -16.83 1.88 -10.16
N GLY A 134 -17.18 1.21 -9.06
CA GLY A 134 -17.04 -0.24 -8.88
C GLY A 134 -16.96 -0.63 -7.40
N ARG A 135 -16.63 -1.89 -7.11
CA ARG A 135 -16.38 -2.40 -5.76
C ARG A 135 -14.90 -2.21 -5.40
N CYS A 136 -14.62 -1.41 -4.39
CA CYS A 136 -13.28 -1.11 -3.91
C CYS A 136 -13.07 -1.63 -2.49
N LEU A 137 -11.93 -2.29 -2.25
CA LEU A 137 -11.47 -2.70 -0.92
C LEU A 137 -10.19 -1.93 -0.56
N GLU A 138 -10.15 -1.30 0.61
CA GLU A 138 -8.91 -0.89 1.24
C GLU A 138 -8.54 -1.85 2.38
N VAL A 139 -7.34 -2.42 2.29
CA VAL A 139 -6.75 -3.25 3.35
C VAL A 139 -5.87 -2.37 4.22
N GLY A 140 -6.11 -2.39 5.54
CA GLY A 140 -5.52 -1.45 6.49
C GLY A 140 -6.18 -0.07 6.42
N CYS A 141 -7.52 -0.02 6.37
CA CYS A 141 -8.24 1.22 6.08
C CYS A 141 -8.16 2.29 7.18
N GLY A 142 -7.71 1.92 8.39
CA GLY A 142 -7.71 2.79 9.56
C GLY A 142 -9.06 3.48 9.77
N GLU A 143 -9.04 4.80 9.92
CA GLU A 143 -10.24 5.64 10.06
C GLU A 143 -11.04 5.86 8.75
N GLY A 144 -10.65 5.23 7.64
CA GLY A 144 -11.35 5.32 6.35
C GLY A 144 -11.05 6.60 5.55
N ALA A 145 -9.96 7.30 5.88
CA ALA A 145 -9.62 8.58 5.27
C ALA A 145 -9.46 8.52 3.73
N ASN A 146 -8.87 7.44 3.20
CA ASN A 146 -8.75 7.28 1.74
C ASN A 146 -10.11 6.98 1.12
N LEU A 147 -10.88 6.05 1.70
CA LEU A 147 -12.22 5.66 1.23
C LEU A 147 -13.22 6.83 1.22
N ARG A 148 -13.03 7.84 2.07
CA ARG A 148 -13.83 9.09 2.03
C ARG A 148 -13.66 9.87 0.72
N HIS A 149 -12.48 9.80 0.11
CA HIS A 149 -12.15 10.51 -1.13
C HIS A 149 -12.45 9.70 -2.39
N ILE A 150 -12.86 8.44 -2.26
CA ILE A 150 -13.21 7.59 -3.40
C ILE A 150 -14.65 7.92 -3.82
N PRO A 151 -14.86 8.51 -5.01
CA PRO A 151 -16.20 8.86 -5.47
C PRO A 151 -16.95 7.62 -5.96
N GLY A 152 -18.21 7.49 -5.52
CA GLY A 152 -19.12 6.43 -5.97
C GLY A 152 -18.71 5.00 -5.58
N GLY A 153 -19.42 4.02 -6.12
CA GLY A 153 -19.12 2.59 -5.93
C GLY A 153 -19.38 2.04 -4.53
N GLU A 154 -19.18 0.73 -4.39
CA GLU A 154 -19.23 0.04 -3.10
C GLU A 154 -17.85 0.11 -2.44
N ARG A 155 -17.77 0.75 -1.27
CA ARG A 155 -16.51 0.95 -0.55
C ARG A 155 -16.45 0.00 0.63
N HIS A 156 -15.39 -0.80 0.65
CA HIS A 156 -15.09 -1.78 1.66
C HIS A 156 -13.75 -1.46 2.33
N GLY A 157 -13.69 -1.66 3.65
CA GLY A 157 -12.47 -1.48 4.44
C GLY A 157 -12.21 -2.67 5.35
N VAL A 158 -10.94 -2.98 5.58
CA VAL A 158 -10.53 -3.90 6.66
C VAL A 158 -9.40 -3.29 7.48
N ASP A 159 -9.47 -3.40 8.80
CA ASP A 159 -8.39 -2.97 9.69
C ASP A 159 -8.47 -3.76 11.01
N ARG A 160 -7.32 -4.11 11.60
CA ARG A 160 -7.27 -4.87 12.87
C ARG A 160 -7.78 -4.07 14.08
N SER A 161 -7.78 -2.74 14.00
CA SER A 161 -8.20 -1.88 15.10
C SER A 161 -9.72 -1.71 15.10
N ARG A 162 -10.38 -2.40 16.04
CA ARG A 162 -11.84 -2.26 16.27
C ARG A 162 -12.28 -0.80 16.42
N ALA A 163 -11.48 0.01 17.12
CA ALA A 163 -11.80 1.42 17.35
C ALA A 163 -11.75 2.24 16.05
N LYS A 164 -10.76 1.99 15.19
CA LYS A 164 -10.64 2.66 13.89
C LYS A 164 -11.75 2.24 12.94
N VAL A 165 -12.08 0.94 12.86
CA VAL A 165 -13.20 0.44 12.05
C VAL A 165 -14.53 1.04 12.51
N ALA A 166 -14.81 1.04 13.82
CA ALA A 166 -16.02 1.64 14.37
C ALA A 166 -16.09 3.14 14.06
N PHE A 167 -14.96 3.86 14.12
CA PHE A 167 -14.89 5.25 13.70
C PHE A 167 -15.19 5.42 12.20
N ALA A 168 -14.55 4.62 11.35
CA ALA A 168 -14.69 4.72 9.90
C ALA A 168 -16.14 4.52 9.45
N VAL A 169 -16.81 3.45 9.92
CA VAL A 169 -18.21 3.16 9.60
C VAL A 169 -19.14 4.30 10.04
N ARG A 170 -18.87 4.94 11.17
CA ARG A 170 -19.69 6.06 11.69
C ARG A 170 -19.48 7.38 10.94
N ASN A 171 -18.28 7.64 10.42
CA ASN A 171 -17.92 8.97 9.89
C ASN A 171 -17.75 9.01 8.36
N VAL A 172 -17.71 7.84 7.69
CA VAL A 172 -17.61 7.76 6.22
C VAL A 172 -18.91 7.16 5.67
N ALA A 173 -19.75 8.03 5.11
CA ALA A 173 -21.06 7.65 4.60
C ALA A 173 -20.96 6.53 3.53
N GLY A 174 -21.72 5.45 3.74
CA GLY A 174 -21.78 4.30 2.82
C GLY A 174 -20.58 3.36 2.86
N LEU A 175 -19.65 3.52 3.81
CA LEU A 175 -18.53 2.60 4.01
C LEU A 175 -18.96 1.33 4.75
N ARG A 176 -18.61 0.17 4.20
CA ARG A 176 -18.69 -1.13 4.89
C ARG A 176 -17.29 -1.51 5.37
N ALA A 177 -17.06 -1.66 6.67
CA ALA A 177 -15.75 -2.06 7.17
C ALA A 177 -15.83 -3.12 8.28
N VAL A 178 -14.84 -4.01 8.31
CA VAL A 178 -14.76 -5.16 9.23
C VAL A 178 -13.35 -5.29 9.84
N VAL A 179 -13.19 -6.16 10.84
CA VAL A 179 -11.96 -6.26 11.67
C VAL A 179 -11.15 -7.57 11.48
N PRO A 180 -10.85 -8.03 10.25
CA PRO A 180 -9.99 -9.18 10.01
C PRO A 180 -8.50 -8.75 9.99
N ASP A 181 -7.61 -9.75 10.03
CA ASP A 181 -6.20 -9.53 9.69
C ASP A 181 -6.04 -9.37 8.17
N ALA A 182 -5.06 -8.58 7.73
CA ALA A 182 -4.78 -8.37 6.31
C ALA A 182 -4.34 -9.66 5.59
N GLU A 183 -3.85 -10.63 6.36
CA GLU A 183 -3.42 -11.95 5.89
C GLU A 183 -4.58 -12.95 5.71
N PHE A 184 -5.81 -12.59 6.12
CA PHE A 184 -7.00 -13.44 6.06
C PHE A 184 -8.25 -12.60 5.78
N LEU A 185 -8.54 -12.34 4.50
CA LEU A 185 -9.64 -11.47 4.09
C LEU A 185 -10.98 -12.23 4.02
N PRO A 186 -12.05 -11.74 4.67
CA PRO A 186 -13.35 -12.40 4.77
C PRO A 186 -14.21 -12.15 3.52
N TYR A 187 -13.59 -12.26 2.35
CA TYR A 187 -14.23 -12.04 1.05
C TYR A 187 -13.93 -13.21 0.13
N ALA A 188 -14.89 -13.54 -0.73
CA ALA A 188 -14.68 -14.53 -1.77
C ALA A 188 -13.59 -14.08 -2.76
N ALA A 189 -13.01 -15.02 -3.48
CA ALA A 189 -12.10 -14.68 -4.57
C ALA A 189 -12.83 -13.78 -5.60
N GLU A 190 -12.08 -12.94 -6.30
CA GLU A 190 -12.58 -12.18 -7.46
C GLU A 190 -13.75 -11.21 -7.17
N SER A 191 -13.86 -10.76 -5.93
CA SER A 191 -14.96 -9.92 -5.44
C SER A 191 -14.81 -8.42 -5.75
N PHE A 192 -13.58 -7.93 -5.94
CA PHE A 192 -13.30 -6.49 -6.03
C PHE A 192 -12.69 -6.09 -7.36
N ASP A 193 -13.07 -4.90 -7.80
CA ASP A 193 -12.53 -4.26 -9.01
C ASP A 193 -11.21 -3.56 -8.71
N VAL A 194 -11.09 -3.04 -7.49
CA VAL A 194 -9.92 -2.33 -6.99
C VAL A 194 -9.61 -2.78 -5.57
N VAL A 195 -8.35 -3.13 -5.31
CA VAL A 195 -7.83 -3.39 -3.97
C VAL A 195 -6.68 -2.43 -3.69
N LEU A 196 -6.76 -1.71 -2.56
CA LEU A 196 -5.79 -0.70 -2.13
C LEU A 196 -5.08 -1.14 -0.85
N LEU A 197 -3.75 -1.09 -0.86
CA LEU A 197 -2.91 -1.18 0.33
C LEU A 197 -2.10 0.12 0.41
N ARG A 198 -2.36 0.95 1.41
CA ARG A 198 -1.61 2.20 1.63
C ARG A 198 -0.96 2.19 3.00
N ASP A 199 0.36 2.36 3.02
CA ASP A 199 1.14 2.41 4.25
C ASP A 199 0.85 1.21 5.18
N LEU A 200 0.66 0.00 4.62
CA LEU A 200 0.24 -1.19 5.36
C LEU A 200 1.33 -2.27 5.41
N LEU A 201 2.08 -2.51 4.33
CA LEU A 201 2.89 -3.72 4.22
C LEU A 201 4.07 -3.75 5.21
N HIS A 202 4.46 -2.60 5.75
CA HIS A 202 5.39 -2.50 6.87
C HIS A 202 4.72 -2.67 8.24
N HIS A 203 3.47 -3.11 8.32
CA HIS A 203 2.77 -3.46 9.56
C HIS A 203 2.28 -4.92 9.60
N VAL A 204 2.29 -5.63 8.46
CA VAL A 204 1.90 -7.04 8.41
C VAL A 204 3.06 -7.96 8.79
N GLY A 205 2.72 -9.17 9.28
CA GLY A 205 3.71 -10.20 9.61
C GLY A 205 4.29 -10.81 8.34
N SER A 206 3.43 -11.38 7.52
CA SER A 206 3.70 -11.89 6.18
C SER A 206 3.11 -10.96 5.11
N ARG A 207 4.01 -10.25 4.42
CA ARG A 207 3.66 -9.39 3.28
C ARG A 207 3.18 -10.23 2.10
N GLU A 208 3.78 -11.40 1.92
CA GLU A 208 3.47 -12.35 0.88
C GLU A 208 2.02 -12.84 1.02
N ARG A 209 1.58 -13.21 2.23
CA ARG A 209 0.18 -13.59 2.49
C ARG A 209 -0.78 -12.43 2.29
N ALA A 210 -0.49 -11.24 2.83
CA ALA A 210 -1.35 -10.07 2.65
C ALA A 210 -1.51 -9.69 1.17
N LEU A 211 -0.43 -9.76 0.38
CA LEU A 211 -0.48 -9.53 -1.07
C LEU A 211 -1.21 -10.65 -1.81
N SER A 212 -1.04 -11.91 -1.39
CA SER A 212 -1.76 -13.06 -1.96
C SER A 212 -3.26 -12.96 -1.73
N GLU A 213 -3.70 -12.61 -0.52
CA GLU A 213 -5.11 -12.39 -0.21
C GLU A 213 -5.69 -11.20 -0.98
N ALA A 214 -4.96 -10.07 -1.03
CA ALA A 214 -5.35 -8.92 -1.83
C ALA A 214 -5.49 -9.27 -3.32
N TRP A 215 -4.62 -10.14 -3.84
CA TRP A 215 -4.69 -10.64 -5.21
C TRP A 215 -5.84 -11.63 -5.43
N ARG A 216 -6.10 -12.51 -4.46
CA ARG A 216 -7.18 -13.50 -4.51
C ARG A 216 -8.54 -12.83 -4.63
N VAL A 217 -8.80 -11.82 -3.79
CA VAL A 217 -10.09 -11.10 -3.79
C VAL A 217 -10.23 -10.14 -4.96
N LEU A 218 -9.16 -9.87 -5.72
CA LEU A 218 -9.18 -9.03 -6.90
C LEU A 218 -9.67 -9.82 -8.13
N ARG A 219 -10.68 -9.30 -8.81
CA ARG A 219 -11.19 -9.91 -10.05
C ARG A 219 -10.14 -9.90 -11.17
N PRO A 220 -10.21 -10.83 -12.14
CA PRO A 220 -9.51 -10.70 -13.40
C PRO A 220 -9.82 -9.35 -14.07
N GLY A 221 -8.80 -8.65 -14.56
CA GLY A 221 -8.90 -7.29 -15.09
C GLY A 221 -8.93 -6.17 -14.03
N GLY A 222 -9.07 -6.52 -12.74
CA GLY A 222 -9.05 -5.58 -11.63
C GLY A 222 -7.68 -4.94 -11.38
N LYS A 223 -7.65 -3.88 -10.56
CA LYS A 223 -6.43 -3.17 -10.16
C LYS A 223 -6.06 -3.41 -8.70
N LEU A 224 -4.86 -3.90 -8.44
CA LEU A 224 -4.23 -3.84 -7.12
C LEU A 224 -3.32 -2.61 -7.06
N VAL A 225 -3.50 -1.76 -6.06
CA VAL A 225 -2.69 -0.56 -5.83
C VAL A 225 -1.98 -0.68 -4.52
N VAL A 226 -0.66 -0.55 -4.55
CA VAL A 226 0.16 -0.53 -3.35
C VAL A 226 0.90 0.79 -3.27
N LEU A 227 0.63 1.58 -2.24
CA LEU A 227 1.38 2.79 -1.90
C LEU A 227 2.14 2.55 -0.62
N GLU A 228 3.46 2.50 -0.74
CA GLU A 228 4.32 2.12 0.37
C GLU A 228 5.37 3.19 0.63
N ALA A 229 5.67 3.41 1.91
CA ALA A 229 6.75 4.27 2.33
C ALA A 229 8.11 3.68 1.90
N ASN A 230 9.03 4.55 1.49
CA ASN A 230 10.37 4.13 1.09
C ASN A 230 11.36 4.50 2.17
N VAL A 231 11.93 3.50 2.83
CA VAL A 231 12.90 3.74 3.90
C VAL A 231 14.19 4.40 3.43
N ARG A 232 14.45 4.46 2.11
CA ARG A 232 15.55 5.26 1.57
C ARG A 232 15.29 6.76 1.65
N HIS A 233 14.06 7.17 1.98
CA HIS A 233 13.75 8.55 2.27
C HIS A 233 14.18 8.90 3.70
N PRO A 234 14.97 9.96 3.93
CA PRO A 234 15.48 10.31 5.26
C PRO A 234 14.40 10.39 6.34
N LEU A 235 13.24 11.00 6.03
CA LEU A 235 12.11 11.05 6.97
C LEU A 235 11.56 9.67 7.35
N PHE A 236 11.36 8.74 6.39
CA PHE A 236 10.88 7.40 6.71
C PHE A 236 11.95 6.55 7.40
N PHE A 237 13.23 6.78 7.09
CA PHE A 237 14.35 6.18 7.81
C PHE A 237 14.38 6.62 9.28
N ALA A 238 14.29 7.94 9.52
CA ALA A 238 14.24 8.50 10.87
C ALA A 238 12.99 8.01 11.63
N GLN A 239 11.83 7.95 10.97
CA GLN A 239 10.62 7.37 11.57
C GLN A 239 10.82 5.91 11.97
N ALA A 240 11.43 5.09 11.11
CA ALA A 240 11.72 3.69 11.41
C ALA A 240 12.67 3.52 12.61
N LEU A 241 13.62 4.46 12.80
CA LEU A 241 14.53 4.48 13.94
C LEU A 241 13.83 4.90 15.24
N CYS A 242 13.08 6.00 15.19
CA CYS A 242 12.55 6.68 16.37
C CYS A 242 11.22 6.12 16.87
N VAL A 243 10.43 5.46 16.00
CA VAL A 243 9.10 4.96 16.34
C VAL A 243 9.11 3.42 16.28
N PRO A 244 9.15 2.71 17.43
CA PRO A 244 9.26 1.25 17.44
C PRO A 244 8.17 0.51 16.63
N ALA A 245 6.94 1.03 16.64
CA ALA A 245 5.82 0.48 15.87
C ALA A 245 6.03 0.56 14.34
N GLU A 246 6.93 1.43 13.89
CA GLU A 246 7.26 1.72 12.49
C GLU A 246 8.52 1.01 11.99
N ARG A 247 9.20 0.22 12.83
CA ARG A 247 10.45 -0.48 12.46
C ARG A 247 10.32 -1.40 11.26
N GLY A 248 9.10 -1.87 10.97
CA GLY A 248 8.80 -2.58 9.74
C GLY A 248 9.20 -1.83 8.46
N LEU A 249 9.28 -0.50 8.51
CA LEU A 249 9.71 0.35 7.41
C LEU A 249 11.10 -0.01 6.89
N PHE A 250 12.03 -0.53 7.72
CA PHE A 250 13.34 -1.01 7.27
C PHE A 250 13.25 -2.04 6.13
N ARG A 251 12.11 -2.72 6.02
CA ARG A 251 11.83 -3.71 4.97
C ARG A 251 11.16 -3.09 3.74
N SER A 252 10.59 -1.89 3.83
CA SER A 252 9.90 -1.22 2.74
C SER A 252 10.87 -0.51 1.80
N THR A 253 11.39 -1.30 0.85
CA THR A 253 12.23 -0.81 -0.25
C THR A 253 11.57 -1.07 -1.61
N PRO A 254 11.84 -0.22 -2.63
CA PRO A 254 11.30 -0.43 -3.97
C PRO A 254 11.69 -1.78 -4.59
N ARG A 255 12.91 -2.26 -4.32
CA ARG A 255 13.39 -3.55 -4.84
C ARG A 255 12.58 -4.72 -4.27
N ARG A 256 12.36 -4.72 -2.95
CA ARG A 256 11.60 -5.77 -2.28
C ARG A 256 10.16 -5.81 -2.76
N LEU A 257 9.47 -4.67 -2.74
CA LEU A 257 8.06 -4.64 -3.17
C LEU A 257 7.89 -5.05 -4.63
N ARG A 258 8.82 -4.64 -5.52
CA ARG A 258 8.83 -5.11 -6.92
C ARG A 258 8.97 -6.63 -7.02
N SER A 259 9.82 -7.23 -6.20
CA SER A 259 10.01 -8.68 -6.17
C SER A 259 8.75 -9.40 -5.68
N GLU A 260 8.18 -8.95 -4.56
CA GLU A 260 6.95 -9.51 -3.97
C GLU A 260 5.79 -9.47 -4.99
N LEU A 261 5.64 -8.36 -5.68
CA LEU A 261 4.57 -8.14 -6.66
C LEU A 261 4.78 -8.87 -7.99
N ARG A 262 6.01 -9.09 -8.43
CA ARG A 262 6.31 -9.94 -9.60
C ARG A 262 6.01 -11.42 -9.33
N GLY A 263 5.99 -11.84 -8.07
CA GLY A 263 5.58 -13.18 -7.67
C GLY A 263 4.08 -13.45 -7.83
N LEU A 264 3.26 -12.41 -8.09
CA LEU A 264 1.82 -12.59 -8.29
C LEU A 264 1.52 -13.13 -9.70
N PRO A 265 0.80 -14.25 -9.82
CA PRO A 265 0.59 -14.93 -11.10
C PRO A 265 -0.30 -14.10 -12.03
N GLY A 266 0.14 -13.91 -13.28
CA GLY A 266 -0.61 -13.18 -14.30
C GLY A 266 -0.67 -11.66 -14.08
N ALA A 267 0.19 -11.12 -13.21
CA ALA A 267 0.21 -9.70 -12.90
C ALA A 267 1.01 -8.88 -13.93
N THR A 268 0.42 -7.79 -14.40
CA THR A 268 1.16 -6.75 -15.14
C THR A 268 1.50 -5.63 -14.17
N VAL A 269 2.79 -5.42 -13.87
CA VAL A 269 3.25 -4.50 -12.83
C VAL A 269 3.75 -3.17 -13.43
N ARG A 270 3.15 -2.06 -13.02
CA ARG A 270 3.66 -0.70 -13.26
C ARG A 270 4.17 -0.11 -11.95
N VAL A 271 5.34 0.54 -11.99
CA VAL A 271 5.98 1.08 -10.79
C VAL A 271 6.34 2.53 -10.98
N GLU A 272 5.93 3.36 -10.03
CA GLU A 272 6.18 4.79 -10.06
C GLU A 272 6.62 5.29 -8.69
N THR A 273 7.55 6.23 -8.66
CA THR A 273 7.80 7.02 -7.44
C THR A 273 6.82 8.19 -7.43
N ARG A 274 6.04 8.32 -6.35
CA ARG A 274 5.07 9.40 -6.15
C ARG A 274 5.40 10.13 -4.85
N GLN A 275 5.16 11.44 -4.80
CA GLN A 275 5.46 12.27 -3.62
C GLN A 275 6.93 12.13 -3.16
N PRO A 276 7.89 12.57 -3.98
CA PRO A 276 9.31 12.35 -3.72
C PRO A 276 9.85 13.18 -2.54
N VAL A 277 9.14 14.26 -2.18
CA VAL A 277 9.33 15.00 -0.93
C VAL A 277 7.95 15.29 -0.33
N ALA A 278 7.74 14.91 0.92
CA ALA A 278 6.48 15.07 1.63
C ALA A 278 6.41 16.43 2.35
N LEU A 279 6.69 17.55 1.66
CA LEU A 279 6.80 18.88 2.28
C LEU A 279 5.48 19.31 2.93
N ARG A 280 4.35 19.12 2.23
CA ARG A 280 3.02 19.36 2.81
C ARG A 280 2.80 18.53 4.07
N ARG A 281 3.21 17.26 4.06
CA ARG A 281 3.07 16.35 5.19
C ARG A 281 3.90 16.78 6.39
N LEU A 282 5.07 17.37 6.17
CA LEU A 282 5.95 17.87 7.21
C LEU A 282 5.45 19.21 7.78
N LEU A 283 5.24 20.19 6.90
CA LEU A 283 4.97 21.58 7.28
C LEU A 283 3.53 21.80 7.75
N LEU A 284 2.58 21.01 7.26
CA LEU A 284 1.17 21.12 7.62
C LEU A 284 0.72 20.06 8.62
N HIS A 285 1.64 19.30 9.24
CA HIS A 285 1.31 18.24 10.20
C HIS A 285 0.62 18.81 11.45
N PRO A 286 -0.40 18.14 12.01
CA PRO A 286 -1.09 18.64 13.21
C PRO A 286 -0.22 18.66 14.47
N ASP A 287 0.70 17.71 14.63
CA ASP A 287 1.42 17.54 15.90
C ASP A 287 2.71 18.39 16.02
N TRP A 288 3.29 18.83 14.90
CA TRP A 288 4.57 19.58 14.88
C TRP A 288 4.67 20.63 13.78
N GLY A 289 3.74 20.63 12.84
CA GLY A 289 3.66 21.62 11.76
C GLY A 289 2.66 22.72 12.10
N SER A 290 2.27 23.46 11.07
CA SER A 290 1.23 24.47 11.18
C SER A 290 0.17 24.24 10.08
N PRO A 291 -0.88 23.44 10.37
CA PRO A 291 -1.93 23.14 9.40
C PRO A 291 -2.61 24.40 8.83
N SER A 292 -2.68 25.48 9.62
CA SER A 292 -3.31 26.75 9.22
C SER A 292 -2.58 27.43 8.05
N LEU A 293 -1.30 27.16 7.84
CA LEU A 293 -0.55 27.65 6.68
C LEU A 293 -1.15 27.16 5.35
N GLY A 294 -1.81 26.00 5.35
CA GLY A 294 -2.47 25.43 4.19
C GLY A 294 -3.62 26.29 3.64
N ARG A 295 -4.23 27.16 4.47
CA ARG A 295 -5.29 28.09 4.05
C ARG A 295 -4.78 29.24 3.20
N ARG A 296 -3.47 29.54 3.24
CA ARG A 296 -2.88 30.67 2.51
C ARG A 296 -2.59 30.28 1.05
N PRO A 297 -3.19 30.94 0.03
CA PRO A 297 -2.97 30.60 -1.38
C PRO A 297 -1.50 30.64 -1.81
N LEU A 298 -0.74 31.63 -1.33
CA LEU A 298 0.69 31.76 -1.61
C LEU A 298 1.50 30.57 -1.09
N VAL A 299 1.20 30.09 0.13
CA VAL A 299 1.84 28.90 0.70
C VAL A 299 1.53 27.68 -0.13
N ARG A 300 0.25 27.46 -0.50
CA ARG A 300 -0.15 26.35 -1.36
C ARG A 300 0.58 26.36 -2.71
N CYS A 301 0.72 27.54 -3.32
CA CYS A 301 1.44 27.72 -4.58
C CYS A 301 2.93 27.40 -4.44
N ALA A 302 3.58 27.94 -3.39
CA ALA A 302 4.99 27.70 -3.10
C ALA A 302 5.28 26.22 -2.86
N LEU A 303 4.49 25.56 -2.00
CA LEU A 303 4.63 24.12 -1.72
C LEU A 303 4.46 23.28 -3.00
N SER A 304 3.45 23.57 -3.82
CA SER A 304 3.26 22.90 -5.11
C SER A 304 4.46 23.07 -6.05
N ARG A 305 5.05 24.27 -6.12
CA ARG A 305 6.23 24.53 -6.97
C ARG A 305 7.46 23.78 -6.44
N LEU A 306 7.70 23.83 -5.14
CA LEU A 306 8.82 23.14 -4.50
C LEU A 306 8.72 21.62 -4.67
N GLU A 307 7.57 21.03 -4.37
CA GLU A 307 7.34 19.58 -4.53
C GLU A 307 7.51 19.14 -5.99
N ARG A 308 7.04 19.94 -6.96
CA ARG A 308 7.27 19.68 -8.40
C ARG A 308 8.74 19.81 -8.80
N LEU A 309 9.46 20.80 -8.28
CA LEU A 309 10.88 20.98 -8.55
C LEU A 309 11.67 19.79 -8.00
N CYS A 310 11.44 19.43 -6.74
CA CYS A 310 12.04 18.25 -6.12
C CYS A 310 11.69 16.97 -6.90
N ALA A 311 10.46 16.85 -7.41
CA ALA A 311 10.09 15.70 -8.23
C ALA A 311 10.80 15.61 -9.58
N ARG A 312 11.30 16.72 -10.12
CA ARG A 312 12.12 16.75 -11.34
C ARG A 312 13.59 16.47 -11.07
N THR A 313 14.11 16.91 -9.92
CA THR A 313 15.51 16.75 -9.55
C THR A 313 15.81 15.40 -8.90
N ILE A 314 14.80 14.72 -8.35
CA ILE A 314 14.93 13.38 -7.78
C ILE A 314 14.86 12.33 -8.90
N PRO A 315 15.89 11.48 -9.08
CA PRO A 315 15.92 10.49 -10.14
C PRO A 315 14.71 9.54 -10.10
N ARG A 316 14.02 9.39 -11.23
CA ARG A 316 12.88 8.47 -11.36
C ARG A 316 13.32 7.02 -11.19
N ALA A 317 12.46 6.20 -10.60
CA ALA A 317 12.75 4.78 -10.44
C ALA A 317 12.65 4.02 -11.77
N ALA A 318 13.79 3.80 -12.45
CA ALA A 318 14.01 2.63 -13.32
C ALA A 318 13.68 1.35 -12.55
#